data_AF-A0A815SE75-F1
#
_entry.id   AF-A0A815SE75-F1
#
_cell.length_a   1.000
_cell.length_b   1.000
_cell.length_c   1.000
_cell.angle_alpha   90.00
_cell.angle_beta   90.00
_cell.angle_gamma   90.00
#
_symmetry.space_group_name_H-M   'P 1'
#
loop_
_entity.id
_entity.type
_entity.pdbx_description
1 polymer ?
#
loop_
_entity_poly.entity_id
_entity_poly.type
_entity_poly.pdbx_seq_one_letter_code
_entity_poly.pdbx_strand_id
1 'polypeptide(L)'
;FSKPYPIEFIQEPGDIVFVPSEWYHDVTNIGYTISINHNWFNAFNIFRIWKHLCLTLDDIEHRIEDCRALMSDTWYEHCQVILQANEGMNFISLYKLLYIIAQRRITDDNNNKHAKFDLWIIEKLIQTMLHTSTFLYACDFDTLPHRPKALVKQIHSYIEKQKQ
;
A
#
# COMPACT_ATOMS: atom_id res chain seq x y z
N PHE A 1 -33.81 11.36 0.45
CA PHE A 1 -32.41 11.58 0.87
C PHE A 1 -32.20 13.07 1.05
N SER A 2 -31.78 13.52 2.24
CA SER A 2 -31.39 14.93 2.45
C SER A 2 -30.08 15.21 1.72
N LYS A 3 -29.93 16.44 1.22
CA LYS A 3 -28.73 16.89 0.52
C LYS A 3 -27.53 16.82 1.49
N PRO A 4 -26.35 16.30 1.08
CA PRO A 4 -25.18 16.30 1.94
C PRO A 4 -24.76 17.74 2.29
N TYR A 5 -24.25 17.94 3.51
CA TYR A 5 -23.77 19.23 4.00
C TYR A 5 -22.24 19.28 3.83
N PRO A 6 -21.69 20.17 2.98
CA PRO A 6 -20.25 20.27 2.78
C PRO A 6 -19.57 21.02 3.94
N ILE A 7 -18.29 20.73 4.17
CA ILE A 7 -17.42 21.55 5.01
C ILE A 7 -16.63 22.46 4.06
N GLU A 8 -16.81 23.78 4.19
CA GLU A 8 -16.19 24.78 3.34
C GLU A 8 -15.32 25.73 4.17
N PHE A 9 -14.12 26.02 3.69
CA PHE A 9 -13.19 26.95 4.33
C PHE A 9 -12.19 27.52 3.31
N ILE A 10 -11.55 28.64 3.65
CA ILE A 10 -10.45 29.24 2.89
C ILE A 10 -9.13 28.79 3.54
N GLN A 11 -8.22 28.23 2.74
CA GLN A 11 -6.86 27.91 3.17
C GLN A 11 -5.96 29.12 2.91
N GLU A 12 -5.38 29.70 3.95
CA GLU A 12 -4.48 30.87 3.84
C GLU A 12 -3.02 30.43 3.64
N PRO A 13 -2.12 31.33 3.17
CA PRO A 13 -0.69 31.02 3.05
C PRO A 13 -0.09 30.57 4.39
N GLY A 14 0.48 29.37 4.40
CA GLY A 14 1.09 28.75 5.59
C GLY A 14 0.17 27.75 6.32
N ASP A 15 -1.12 27.70 5.98
CA ASP A 15 -2.05 26.72 6.55
C ASP A 15 -1.78 25.31 6.02
N ILE A 16 -1.98 24.32 6.90
CA ILE A 16 -1.91 22.90 6.55
C ILE A 16 -3.29 22.28 6.70
N VAL A 17 -3.76 21.65 5.63
CA VAL A 17 -5.03 20.92 5.62
C VAL A 17 -4.73 19.43 5.66
N PHE A 18 -5.32 18.73 6.62
CA PHE A 18 -5.39 17.27 6.61
C PHE A 18 -6.72 16.84 6.00
N VAL A 19 -6.66 16.23 4.81
CA VAL A 19 -7.82 15.59 4.17
C VAL A 19 -7.79 14.11 4.55
N PRO A 20 -8.76 13.59 5.34
CA PRO A 20 -8.80 12.18 5.68
C PRO A 20 -9.00 11.31 4.43
N SER A 21 -8.51 10.06 4.48
CA SER A 21 -8.74 9.11 3.39
C SER A 21 -10.23 8.95 3.10
N GLU A 22 -10.59 8.81 1.82
CA GLU A 22 -11.97 8.64 1.31
C GLU A 22 -12.88 9.87 1.41
N TRP A 23 -12.35 11.04 1.75
CA TRP A 23 -13.14 12.28 1.70
C TRP A 23 -13.19 12.83 0.28
N TYR A 24 -14.40 12.98 -0.26
CA TYR A 24 -14.65 13.77 -1.46
C TYR A 24 -14.29 15.23 -1.17
N HIS A 25 -13.47 15.83 -2.02
CA HIS A 25 -13.02 17.20 -1.88
C HIS A 25 -12.93 17.87 -3.24
N ASP A 26 -13.28 19.15 -3.26
CA ASP A 26 -13.14 20.03 -4.41
C ASP A 26 -12.32 21.25 -3.98
N VAL A 27 -11.40 21.70 -4.84
CA VAL A 27 -10.44 22.76 -4.53
C VAL A 27 -10.43 23.76 -5.66
N THR A 28 -10.76 25.01 -5.33
CA THR A 28 -10.71 26.14 -6.27
C THR A 28 -9.64 27.13 -5.84
N ASN A 29 -8.69 27.43 -6.72
CA ASN A 29 -7.70 28.48 -6.51
C ASN A 29 -8.35 29.85 -6.77
N ILE A 30 -8.49 30.69 -5.73
CA ILE A 30 -9.14 32.01 -5.80
C ILE A 30 -8.17 33.10 -6.33
N GLY A 31 -6.85 32.88 -6.24
CA GLY A 31 -5.80 33.80 -6.70
C GLY A 31 -4.52 33.08 -7.16
N TYR A 32 -3.38 33.79 -7.16
CA TYR A 32 -2.09 33.16 -7.42
C TYR A 32 -1.70 32.24 -6.27
N THR A 33 -1.83 30.93 -6.51
CA THR A 33 -1.62 29.90 -5.49
C THR A 33 -0.49 28.96 -5.91
N ILE A 34 0.44 28.72 -4.98
CA ILE A 34 1.35 27.58 -5.03
C ILE A 34 1.08 26.75 -3.78
N SER A 35 0.84 25.46 -3.95
CA SER A 35 0.64 24.51 -2.86
C SER A 35 1.40 23.22 -3.13
N ILE A 36 1.74 22.49 -2.06
CA ILE A 36 2.34 21.15 -2.11
C ILE A 36 1.45 20.22 -1.29
N ASN A 37 1.10 19.08 -1.88
CA ASN A 37 0.36 18.01 -1.22
C ASN A 37 1.21 16.74 -1.21
N HIS A 38 1.02 15.93 -0.17
CA HIS A 38 1.48 14.55 -0.15
C HIS A 38 0.37 13.62 0.31
N ASN A 39 -0.04 12.70 -0.57
CA ASN A 39 -0.80 11.53 -0.18
C ASN A 39 0.11 10.59 0.62
N TRP A 40 -0.39 10.06 1.73
CA TRP A 40 0.36 9.14 2.58
C TRP A 40 -0.55 8.02 3.10
N PHE A 41 0.06 6.87 3.37
CA PHE A 41 -0.59 5.77 4.06
C PHE A 41 0.30 5.29 5.22
N ASN A 42 -0.30 4.56 6.15
CA ASN A 42 0.33 4.08 7.36
C ASN A 42 -0.28 2.72 7.78
N ALA A 43 0.13 2.22 8.94
CA ALA A 43 -0.34 0.94 9.47
C ALA A 43 -1.88 0.84 9.63
N PHE A 44 -2.60 1.95 9.82
CA PHE A 44 -4.06 1.94 9.97
C PHE A 44 -4.82 1.75 8.65
N ASN A 45 -4.27 2.18 7.51
CA ASN A 45 -4.95 2.13 6.23
C ASN A 45 -4.24 1.25 5.17
N ILE A 46 -3.12 0.60 5.50
CA ILE A 46 -2.37 -0.25 4.56
C ILE A 46 -3.20 -1.39 3.95
N PHE A 47 -4.15 -1.98 4.69
CA PHE A 47 -5.05 -3.00 4.15
C PHE A 47 -5.97 -2.46 3.05
N ARG A 48 -6.31 -1.16 3.10
CA ARG A 48 -7.09 -0.50 2.05
C ARG A 48 -6.23 -0.30 0.81
N ILE A 49 -4.95 0.06 0.98
CA ILE A 49 -3.99 0.14 -0.13
C ILE A 49 -3.85 -1.22 -0.82
N TRP A 50 -3.69 -2.31 -0.05
CA TRP A 50 -3.65 -3.66 -0.61
C TRP A 50 -4.92 -4.01 -1.39
N LYS A 51 -6.10 -3.76 -0.79
CA LYS A 51 -7.38 -4.00 -1.46
C LYS A 51 -7.50 -3.20 -2.76
N HIS A 52 -7.12 -1.93 -2.73
CA HIS A 52 -7.12 -1.05 -3.91
C HIS A 52 -6.25 -1.63 -5.03
N LEU A 53 -5.00 -2.01 -4.72
CA LEU A 53 -4.11 -2.61 -5.71
C LEU A 53 -4.64 -3.92 -6.29
N CYS A 54 -5.29 -4.77 -5.48
CA CYS A 54 -5.94 -5.98 -5.98
C CYS A 54 -7.10 -5.68 -6.95
N LEU A 55 -7.94 -4.69 -6.62
CA LEU A 55 -9.06 -4.29 -7.47
C LEU A 55 -8.60 -3.60 -8.75
N THR A 56 -7.58 -2.75 -8.68
CA THR A 56 -6.98 -2.13 -9.88
C THR A 56 -6.35 -3.19 -10.77
N LEU A 57 -5.66 -4.19 -10.21
CA LEU A 57 -5.10 -5.29 -11.00
C LEU A 57 -6.20 -6.10 -11.70
N ASP A 58 -7.28 -6.40 -11.01
CA ASP A 58 -8.45 -7.07 -11.59
C ASP A 58 -9.04 -6.24 -12.74
N ASP A 59 -9.22 -4.93 -12.57
CA ASP A 59 -9.69 -4.02 -13.64
C ASP A 59 -8.71 -3.96 -14.83
N ILE A 60 -7.39 -3.96 -14.57
CA ILE A 60 -6.36 -4.05 -15.63
C ILE A 60 -6.51 -5.36 -16.40
N GLU A 61 -6.58 -6.50 -15.70
CA GLU A 61 -6.71 -7.81 -16.35
C GLU A 61 -7.94 -7.86 -17.25
N HIS A 62 -9.09 -7.37 -16.79
CA HIS A 62 -10.31 -7.29 -17.59
C HIS A 62 -10.18 -6.37 -18.81
N ARG A 63 -9.48 -5.24 -18.69
CA ARG A 63 -9.33 -4.26 -19.79
C ARG A 63 -8.43 -4.71 -20.92
N ILE A 64 -7.42 -5.54 -20.61
CA ILE A 64 -6.43 -6.01 -21.60
C ILE A 64 -6.56 -7.50 -21.90
N GLU A 65 -7.68 -8.12 -21.51
CA GLU A 65 -7.92 -9.57 -21.66
C GLU A 65 -7.78 -10.06 -23.12
N ASP A 66 -8.15 -9.22 -24.08
CA ASP A 66 -8.01 -9.49 -25.52
C ASP A 66 -6.54 -9.71 -25.95
N CYS A 67 -5.59 -9.14 -25.19
CA CYS A 67 -4.16 -9.28 -25.41
C CYS A 67 -3.56 -10.51 -24.72
N ARG A 68 -4.31 -11.25 -23.88
CA ARG A 68 -3.77 -12.35 -23.06
C ARG A 68 -3.06 -13.42 -23.87
N ALA A 69 -3.64 -13.81 -25.02
CA ALA A 69 -3.05 -14.80 -25.91
C ALA A 69 -1.69 -14.36 -26.51
N LEU A 70 -1.45 -13.05 -26.66
CA LEU A 70 -0.19 -12.50 -27.16
C LEU A 70 0.90 -12.45 -26.08
N MET A 71 0.50 -12.44 -24.80
CA MET A 71 1.38 -12.23 -23.65
C MET A 71 1.62 -13.50 -22.81
N SER A 72 1.08 -14.65 -23.23
CA SER A 72 0.96 -15.93 -22.49
C SER A 72 1.75 -16.02 -21.18
N ASP A 73 3.07 -16.19 -21.26
CA ASP A 73 3.95 -16.56 -20.14
C ASP A 73 4.33 -15.34 -19.28
N THR A 74 4.13 -14.14 -19.81
CA THR A 74 4.49 -12.85 -19.22
C THR A 74 3.26 -12.00 -18.87
N TRP A 75 2.07 -12.59 -18.88
CA TRP A 75 0.80 -11.88 -18.65
C TRP A 75 0.84 -11.05 -17.37
N TYR A 76 1.19 -11.68 -16.25
CA TYR A 76 1.20 -11.01 -14.96
C TYR A 76 2.32 -9.97 -14.86
N GLU A 77 3.45 -10.16 -15.53
CA GLU A 77 4.52 -9.17 -15.58
C GLU A 77 4.02 -7.88 -16.24
N HIS A 78 3.33 -8.00 -17.38
CA HIS A 78 2.71 -6.86 -18.06
C HIS A 78 1.64 -6.19 -17.20
N CYS A 79 0.77 -6.97 -16.56
CA CYS A 79 -0.25 -6.42 -15.65
C CYS A 79 0.39 -5.66 -14.48
N GLN A 80 1.48 -6.18 -13.89
CA GLN A 80 2.21 -5.49 -12.81
C GLN A 80 2.95 -4.24 -13.28
N VAL A 81 3.40 -4.18 -14.54
CA VAL A 81 3.98 -2.96 -15.14
C VAL A 81 2.90 -1.88 -15.29
N ILE A 82 1.71 -2.24 -15.78
CA ILE A 82 0.59 -1.30 -15.91
C ILE A 82 0.12 -0.83 -14.53
N LEU A 83 0.00 -1.74 -13.56
CA LEU A 83 -0.36 -1.40 -12.17
C LEU A 83 0.65 -0.40 -11.57
N GLN A 84 1.95 -0.65 -11.76
CA GLN A 84 3.01 0.24 -11.31
C GLN A 84 2.90 1.63 -11.96
N ALA A 85 2.55 1.71 -13.25
CA ALA A 85 2.39 2.96 -13.97
C ALA A 85 1.14 3.75 -13.52
N ASN A 86 0.01 3.06 -13.29
CA ASN A 86 -1.25 3.67 -12.88
C ASN A 86 -1.23 4.16 -11.43
N GLU A 87 -0.73 3.33 -10.52
CA GLU A 87 -0.82 3.57 -9.07
C GLU A 87 0.48 4.08 -8.47
N GLY A 88 1.57 4.14 -9.25
CA GLY A 88 2.92 4.39 -8.74
C GLY A 88 3.47 3.25 -7.86
N MET A 89 2.76 2.12 -7.77
CA MET A 89 3.13 0.98 -6.95
C MET A 89 2.47 -0.30 -7.48
N ASN A 90 3.24 -1.39 -7.56
CA ASN A 90 2.73 -2.74 -7.78
C ASN A 90 2.94 -3.63 -6.54
N PHE A 91 2.60 -4.92 -6.63
CA PHE A 91 2.69 -5.82 -5.49
C PHE A 91 4.12 -6.00 -4.97
N ILE A 92 5.11 -6.06 -5.87
CA ILE A 92 6.52 -6.18 -5.51
C ILE A 92 7.01 -4.90 -4.83
N SER A 93 6.64 -3.73 -5.36
CA SER A 93 6.96 -2.43 -4.76
C SER A 93 6.39 -2.29 -3.35
N LEU A 94 5.13 -2.68 -3.15
CA LEU A 94 4.50 -2.70 -1.82
C LEU A 94 5.25 -3.65 -0.88
N TYR A 95 5.54 -4.87 -1.31
CA TYR A 95 6.26 -5.84 -0.48
C TYR A 95 7.66 -5.33 -0.07
N LYS A 96 8.41 -4.74 -1.01
CA LYS A 96 9.73 -4.15 -0.73
C LYS A 96 9.63 -3.04 0.31
N LEU A 97 8.62 -2.18 0.22
CA LEU A 97 8.35 -1.16 1.23
C LEU A 97 8.09 -1.77 2.61
N LEU A 98 7.21 -2.77 2.70
CA LEU A 98 6.90 -3.47 3.95
C LEU A 98 8.14 -4.13 4.55
N TYR A 99 8.96 -4.78 3.72
CA TYR A 99 10.23 -5.37 4.15
C TYR A 99 11.18 -4.33 4.73
N ILE A 100 11.39 -3.20 4.04
CA ILE A 100 12.29 -2.12 4.51
C ILE A 100 11.82 -1.58 5.86
N ILE A 101 10.52 -1.32 6.00
CA ILE A 101 9.94 -0.84 7.26
C ILE A 101 10.13 -1.88 8.35
N ALA A 102 9.83 -3.16 8.08
CA ALA A 102 9.98 -4.24 9.04
C ALA A 102 11.42 -4.37 9.54
N GLN A 103 12.41 -4.37 8.64
CA GLN A 103 13.82 -4.45 9.04
C GLN A 103 14.23 -3.26 9.90
N ARG A 104 13.79 -2.04 9.54
CA ARG A 104 14.07 -0.84 10.34
C ARG A 104 13.45 -0.91 11.73
N ARG A 105 12.23 -1.46 11.87
CA ARG A 105 11.58 -1.63 13.17
C ARG A 105 12.19 -2.74 14.03
N ILE A 106 12.67 -3.81 13.40
CA ILE A 106 13.35 -4.91 14.10
C ILE A 106 14.73 -4.47 14.64
N THR A 107 15.41 -3.59 13.92
CA THR A 107 16.76 -3.08 14.28
C THR A 107 16.74 -1.90 15.24
N ASP A 108 15.58 -1.25 15.45
CA ASP A 108 15.43 -0.18 16.43
C ASP A 108 15.32 -0.79 17.84
N ASP A 109 16.38 -0.63 18.65
CA ASP A 109 16.48 -1.18 20.02
C ASP A 109 15.54 -0.47 21.02
N ASN A 110 14.90 0.62 20.61
CA ASN A 110 13.91 1.27 21.44
C ASN A 110 12.64 0.42 21.46
N ASN A 111 12.35 -0.21 22.60
CA ASN A 111 11.15 -1.02 22.88
C ASN A 111 9.86 -0.18 22.76
N ASN A 112 9.54 0.21 21.53
CA ASN A 112 8.50 1.17 21.19
C ASN A 112 7.21 0.42 20.84
N LYS A 113 6.14 0.68 21.58
CA LYS A 113 4.81 0.11 21.33
C LYS A 113 4.34 0.35 19.88
N HIS A 114 4.72 1.48 19.28
CA HIS A 114 4.42 1.77 17.87
C HIS A 114 5.14 0.85 16.90
N ALA A 115 6.41 0.53 17.14
CA ALA A 115 7.17 -0.40 16.29
C ALA A 115 6.56 -1.81 16.34
N LYS A 116 6.13 -2.28 17.51
CA LYS A 116 5.43 -3.56 17.67
C LYS A 116 4.11 -3.58 16.90
N PHE A 117 3.35 -2.49 16.96
CA PHE A 117 2.10 -2.35 16.21
C PHE A 117 2.34 -2.39 14.69
N ASP A 118 3.30 -1.60 14.19
CA ASP A 118 3.68 -1.60 12.77
C ASP A 118 4.05 -3.02 12.30
N LEU A 119 4.91 -3.71 13.06
CA LEU A 119 5.34 -5.07 12.76
C LEU A 119 4.18 -6.07 12.76
N TRP A 120 3.28 -5.99 13.73
CA TRP A 120 2.09 -6.84 13.78
C TRP A 120 1.18 -6.63 12.57
N ILE A 121 0.96 -5.37 12.17
CA ILE A 121 0.19 -5.05 10.97
C ILE A 121 0.87 -5.58 9.70
N ILE A 122 2.19 -5.42 9.57
CA ILE A 122 2.96 -5.93 8.43
C ILE A 122 2.86 -7.45 8.36
N GLU A 123 3.02 -8.16 9.50
CA GLU A 123 2.87 -9.61 9.57
C GLU A 123 1.49 -10.06 9.07
N LYS A 124 0.42 -9.40 9.54
CA LYS A 124 -0.95 -9.72 9.15
C LYS A 124 -1.22 -9.44 7.68
N LEU A 125 -0.72 -8.32 7.16
CA LEU A 125 -0.88 -8.00 5.75
C LEU A 125 -0.15 -9.00 4.86
N ILE A 126 1.11 -9.36 5.17
CA ILE A 126 1.84 -10.37 4.39
C ILE A 126 1.15 -11.73 4.47
N GLN A 127 0.59 -12.10 5.62
CA GLN A 127 -0.25 -13.29 5.73
C GLN A 127 -1.45 -13.19 4.77
N THR A 128 -2.17 -12.06 4.72
CA THR A 128 -3.26 -11.85 3.75
C THR A 128 -2.78 -11.97 2.29
N MET A 129 -1.65 -11.35 1.94
CA MET A 129 -1.06 -11.44 0.60
C MET A 129 -0.77 -12.91 0.23
N LEU A 130 -0.20 -13.69 1.14
CA LEU A 130 0.09 -15.12 0.95
C LEU A 130 -1.15 -16.00 0.77
N HIS A 131 -2.33 -15.56 1.21
CA HIS A 131 -3.61 -16.25 0.98
C HIS A 131 -4.35 -15.72 -0.26
N THR A 132 -3.77 -14.76 -1.00
CA THR A 132 -4.38 -14.18 -2.20
C THR A 132 -3.77 -14.85 -3.44
N SER A 133 -4.57 -15.60 -4.20
CA SER A 133 -4.11 -16.32 -5.41
C SER A 133 -3.41 -15.39 -6.40
N THR A 134 -3.98 -14.22 -6.69
CA THR A 134 -3.39 -13.24 -7.61
C THR A 134 -2.00 -12.79 -7.17
N PHE A 135 -1.74 -12.66 -5.86
CA PHE A 135 -0.38 -12.36 -5.38
C PHE A 135 0.59 -13.51 -5.64
N LEU A 136 0.14 -14.76 -5.45
CA LEU A 136 0.98 -15.94 -5.68
C LEU A 136 1.33 -16.14 -7.16
N TYR A 137 0.43 -15.76 -8.08
CA TYR A 137 0.67 -15.84 -9.52
C TYR A 137 1.44 -14.64 -10.07
N ALA A 138 1.15 -13.43 -9.58
CA ALA A 138 1.72 -12.21 -10.12
C ALA A 138 3.08 -11.83 -9.54
N CYS A 139 3.56 -12.54 -8.52
CA CYS A 139 4.79 -12.21 -7.82
C CYS A 139 5.83 -13.32 -8.00
N ASP A 140 6.93 -13.00 -8.68
CA ASP A 140 8.13 -13.84 -8.64
C ASP A 140 8.84 -13.62 -7.30
N PHE A 141 8.73 -14.60 -6.40
CA PHE A 141 9.34 -14.55 -5.07
C PHE A 141 10.87 -14.52 -5.07
N ASP A 142 11.52 -14.91 -6.16
CA ASP A 142 12.98 -14.88 -6.28
C ASP A 142 13.50 -13.46 -6.57
N THR A 143 12.62 -12.55 -7.00
CA THR A 143 12.92 -11.11 -7.15
C THR A 143 12.83 -10.31 -5.84
N LEU A 144 12.35 -10.94 -4.76
CA LEU A 144 12.11 -10.28 -3.48
C LEU A 144 13.36 -10.27 -2.60
N PRO A 145 13.59 -9.20 -1.80
CA PRO A 145 14.76 -9.09 -0.93
C PRO A 145 14.78 -10.15 0.19
N HIS A 146 13.61 -10.65 0.57
CA HIS A 146 13.45 -11.74 1.52
C HIS A 146 12.14 -12.45 1.22
N ARG A 147 12.07 -13.78 1.37
CA ARG A 147 10.83 -14.53 1.08
C ARG A 147 9.72 -14.16 2.08
N PRO A 148 8.47 -13.92 1.65
CA PRO A 148 7.39 -13.45 2.53
C PRO A 148 7.15 -14.33 3.77
N LYS A 149 7.17 -15.66 3.59
CA LYS A 149 7.04 -16.63 4.69
C LYS A 149 8.17 -16.52 5.72
N ALA A 150 9.39 -16.25 5.26
CA ALA A 150 10.55 -16.09 6.13
C ALA A 150 10.47 -14.78 6.91
N LEU A 151 10.05 -13.69 6.25
CA LEU A 151 9.82 -12.39 6.91
C LEU A 151 8.73 -12.49 8.00
N VAL A 152 7.60 -13.15 7.72
CA VAL A 152 6.55 -13.40 8.72
C VAL A 152 7.11 -14.13 9.93
N LYS A 153 7.90 -15.20 9.73
CA LYS A 153 8.53 -15.94 10.84
C LYS A 153 9.51 -15.07 11.64
N GLN A 154 10.30 -14.23 10.96
CA GLN A 154 11.23 -13.29 11.59
C GLN A 154 10.49 -12.29 12.48
N ILE A 155 9.46 -11.63 11.93
CA ILE A 155 8.63 -10.65 12.65
C ILE A 155 7.98 -11.30 13.87
N HIS A 156 7.33 -12.45 13.67
CA HIS A 156 6.67 -13.18 14.75
C HIS A 156 7.64 -13.53 15.90
N SER A 157 8.83 -14.04 15.55
CA SER A 157 9.86 -14.36 16.56
C SER A 157 10.33 -13.14 17.33
N TYR A 158 10.44 -11.97 16.67
CA TYR A 158 10.82 -10.72 17.33
C TYR A 158 9.73 -10.25 18.31
N ILE A 159 8.46 -10.28 17.89
CA ILE A 159 7.33 -9.87 18.73
C ILE A 159 7.22 -10.76 19.98
N GLU A 160 7.38 -12.08 19.85
CA GLU A 160 7.32 -13.01 20.99
C GLU A 160 8.45 -12.82 21.99
N LYS A 161 9.69 -12.57 21.54
CA LYS A 161 10.83 -12.26 22.44
C LYS A 161 10.60 -11.01 23.29
N GLN A 162 9.81 -10.07 22.80
CA GLN A 162 9.53 -8.79 23.44
C GLN A 162 8.33 -8.84 24.41
N LYS A 163 7.72 -10.01 24.60
CA LYS A 163 6.69 -10.29 25.64
C LYS A 163 7.28 -10.91 26.90
N GLN A 164 8.48 -11.49 26.82
CA GLN A 164 9.26 -12.01 27.95
C GLN A 164 10.00 -10.86 28.65
#